data_AF-A0A1D2I5I3-F1
#
_entry.id   AF-A0A1D2I5I3-F1
#
_cell.length_a   1.000
_cell.length_b   1.000
_cell.length_c   1.000
_cell.angle_alpha   90.00
_cell.angle_beta   90.00
_cell.angle_gamma   90.00
#
_symmetry.space_group_name_H-M   'P 1'
#
loop_
_entity.id
_entity.type
_entity.pdbx_description
1 polymer ?
#
loop_
_entity_poly.entity_id
_entity_poly.type
_entity_poly.pdbx_seq_one_letter_code
_entity_poly.pdbx_strand_id
1 'polypeptide(L)'
;MLPDGQVLPARSIAKFVAGDCGADGFERRIAALGASPRPAGSDRRAWLRTALEQIGARRQRHPGTHRYALPVGRTRAERSRAVFGMPALPYPKWADARPRT
;
A
#
# COMPACT_ATOMS: atom_id res chain seq x y z
N MET A 1 -4.00 2.51 -3.76
CA MET A 1 -5.16 2.07 -2.98
C MET A 1 -6.15 1.45 -3.95
N LEU A 2 -6.60 0.23 -3.64
CA LEU A 2 -7.65 -0.48 -4.35
C LEU A 2 -9.03 0.03 -3.86
N PRO A 3 -10.13 -0.28 -4.58
CA PRO A 3 -11.48 0.16 -4.21
C PRO A 3 -11.96 -0.36 -2.85
N ASP A 4 -11.48 -1.54 -2.44
CA ASP A 4 -11.72 -2.16 -1.12
C ASP A 4 -10.97 -1.45 0.03
N GLY A 5 -10.23 -0.38 -0.28
CA GLY A 5 -9.43 0.39 0.65
C GLY A 5 -8.09 -0.23 1.02
N GLN A 6 -7.74 -1.39 0.46
CA GLN A 6 -6.44 -2.00 0.70
C GLN A 6 -5.33 -1.38 -0.16
N VAL A 7 -4.10 -1.47 0.31
CA VAL A 7 -2.90 -1.10 -0.45
C VAL A 7 -2.44 -2.31 -1.24
N LEU A 8 -2.11 -2.11 -2.52
CA LEU A 8 -1.47 -3.13 -3.35
C LEU A 8 0.04 -3.12 -3.08
N PRO A 9 0.61 -4.17 -2.45
CA PRO A 9 2.02 -4.14 -2.04
C PRO A 9 2.97 -4.21 -3.24
N ALA A 10 4.03 -3.41 -3.24
CA ALA A 10 5.05 -3.42 -4.30
C ALA A 10 5.66 -4.81 -4.51
N ARG A 11 5.85 -5.58 -3.42
CA ARG A 11 6.35 -6.95 -3.49
C ARG A 11 5.39 -7.90 -4.21
N SER A 12 4.08 -7.75 -4.01
CA SER A 12 3.08 -8.56 -4.69
C SER A 12 3.05 -8.27 -6.19
N ILE A 13 3.21 -6.99 -6.57
CA ILE A 13 3.35 -6.57 -7.97
C ILE A 13 4.60 -7.20 -8.59
N ALA A 14 5.75 -7.15 -7.90
CA ALA A 14 7.00 -7.72 -8.40
C ALA A 14 6.87 -9.23 -8.66
N LYS A 15 6.29 -9.98 -7.71
CA LYS A 15 6.01 -11.41 -7.87
C LYS A 15 5.08 -11.69 -9.04
N PHE A 16 3.99 -10.96 -9.14
CA PHE A 16 3.05 -11.10 -10.25
C PHE A 16 3.73 -10.87 -11.59
N VAL A 17 4.47 -9.76 -11.73
CA VAL A 17 5.19 -9.42 -12.96
C VAL A 17 6.23 -10.49 -13.33
N ALA A 18 6.97 -11.02 -12.35
CA ALA A 18 7.93 -12.10 -12.56
C ALA A 18 7.29 -13.46 -12.87
N GLY A 19 6.00 -13.64 -12.56
CA GLY A 19 5.32 -14.93 -12.66
C GLY A 19 5.64 -15.88 -11.50
N ASP A 20 6.04 -15.35 -10.36
CA ASP A 20 6.37 -16.12 -9.16
C ASP A 20 5.14 -16.78 -8.52
N CYS A 21 5.40 -17.65 -7.55
CA CYS A 21 4.38 -18.22 -6.68
C CYS A 21 3.48 -17.14 -6.06
N GLY A 22 2.17 -17.30 -6.26
CA GLY A 22 1.12 -16.36 -5.84
C GLY A 22 0.59 -15.45 -6.95
N ALA A 23 1.14 -15.50 -8.18
CA ALA A 23 0.65 -14.72 -9.32
C ALA A 23 -0.84 -14.99 -9.62
N ASP A 24 -1.27 -16.25 -9.61
CA ASP A 24 -2.68 -16.61 -9.91
C ASP A 24 -3.65 -16.14 -8.83
N GLY A 25 -3.20 -16.14 -7.56
CA GLY A 25 -3.99 -15.58 -6.46
C GLY A 25 -4.12 -14.06 -6.58
N PHE A 26 -3.04 -13.40 -6.98
CA PHE A 26 -3.04 -11.97 -7.24
C PHE A 26 -3.98 -11.60 -8.41
N GLU A 27 -3.89 -12.33 -9.53
CA GLU A 27 -4.73 -12.10 -10.70
C GLU A 27 -6.22 -12.28 -10.38
N ARG A 28 -6.58 -13.39 -9.71
CA ARG A 28 -7.97 -13.63 -9.25
C ARG A 28 -8.48 -12.52 -8.33
N ARG A 29 -7.64 -12.00 -7.43
CA ARG A 29 -8.02 -10.89 -6.56
C ARG A 29 -8.35 -9.63 -7.35
N ILE A 30 -7.53 -9.28 -8.34
CA ILE A 30 -7.74 -8.09 -9.16
C ILE A 30 -8.99 -8.28 -10.06
N ALA A 31 -9.20 -9.48 -10.61
CA ALA A 31 -10.42 -9.81 -11.34
C ALA A 31 -11.68 -9.73 -10.47
N ALA A 32 -11.63 -10.19 -9.21
CA ALA A 32 -12.73 -10.09 -8.26
C ALA A 32 -13.10 -8.64 -7.91
N LEU A 33 -12.18 -7.68 -8.10
CA LEU A 33 -12.43 -6.25 -7.96
C LEU A 33 -13.00 -5.61 -9.25
N GLY A 34 -13.27 -6.40 -10.29
CA GLY A 34 -13.90 -5.96 -11.53
C GLY A 34 -12.95 -5.80 -12.73
N ALA A 35 -11.68 -6.21 -12.62
CA ALA A 35 -10.77 -6.18 -13.76
C ALA A 35 -11.09 -7.31 -14.76
N SER A 36 -10.83 -7.06 -16.04
CA SER A 36 -10.90 -8.10 -17.07
C SER A 36 -9.82 -9.17 -16.85
N PRO A 37 -10.14 -10.47 -17.04
CA PRO A 37 -9.16 -11.55 -16.98
C PRO A 37 -7.98 -11.31 -17.94
N ARG A 38 -6.78 -11.76 -17.58
CA ARG A 38 -5.62 -11.59 -18.45
C ARG A 38 -5.65 -12.62 -19.58
N PRO A 39 -5.51 -12.21 -20.86
CA PRO A 39 -5.33 -13.16 -21.95
C PRO A 39 -4.07 -14.01 -21.75
N ALA A 40 -4.14 -15.29 -22.10
CA ALA A 40 -2.99 -16.19 -22.02
C ALA A 40 -1.82 -15.62 -22.85
N GLY A 41 -0.61 -15.65 -22.28
CA GLY A 41 0.59 -15.14 -22.93
C GLY A 41 0.73 -13.61 -23.01
N SER A 42 -0.25 -12.83 -22.56
CA SER A 42 -0.13 -11.37 -22.58
C SER A 42 0.90 -10.86 -21.57
N ASP A 43 1.51 -9.72 -21.87
CA ASP A 43 2.43 -9.04 -20.95
C ASP A 43 1.72 -8.67 -19.64
N ARG A 44 2.32 -9.07 -18.52
CA ARG A 44 1.74 -8.90 -17.17
C ARG A 44 1.74 -7.44 -16.74
N ARG A 45 2.77 -6.66 -17.10
CA ARG A 45 2.84 -5.23 -16.72
C ARG A 45 1.77 -4.41 -17.45
N ALA A 46 1.64 -4.63 -18.76
CA ALA A 46 0.64 -4.00 -19.59
C ALA A 46 -0.78 -4.32 -19.10
N TRP A 47 -1.07 -5.60 -18.84
CA TRP A 47 -2.36 -6.01 -18.28
C TRP A 47 -2.61 -5.36 -16.92
N LEU A 48 -1.62 -5.36 -16.01
CA LEU A 48 -1.81 -4.79 -14.67
C LEU A 48 -2.14 -3.29 -14.72
N ARG A 49 -1.49 -2.53 -15.62
CA ARG A 49 -1.80 -1.11 -15.79
C ARG A 49 -3.27 -0.90 -16.17
N THR A 50 -3.74 -1.61 -17.20
CA THR A 50 -5.14 -1.54 -17.65
C THR A 50 -6.12 -2.02 -16.59
N ALA A 51 -5.81 -3.12 -15.89
CA ALA A 51 -6.64 -3.66 -14.83
C ALA A 51 -6.79 -2.66 -13.66
N LEU A 52 -5.71 -1.97 -13.26
CA LEU A 52 -5.76 -0.97 -12.20
C LEU A 52 -6.60 0.26 -12.59
N GLU A 53 -6.57 0.66 -13.85
CA GLU A 53 -7.43 1.71 -14.39
C GLU A 53 -8.90 1.28 -14.37
N GLN A 54 -9.22 0.06 -14.83
CA GLN A 54 -10.57 -0.49 -14.87
C GLN A 54 -11.22 -0.54 -13.49
N ILE A 55 -10.50 -1.01 -12.47
CA ILE A 55 -11.04 -1.08 -11.11
C ILE A 55 -11.04 0.30 -10.41
N GLY A 56 -10.54 1.36 -11.04
CA GLY A 56 -10.49 2.69 -10.42
C GLY A 56 -9.49 2.79 -9.26
N ALA A 57 -8.40 2.01 -9.31
CA ALA A 57 -7.36 2.08 -8.30
C ALA A 57 -6.70 3.47 -8.29
N ARG A 58 -6.45 4.00 -7.09
CA ARG A 58 -5.87 5.34 -6.91
C ARG A 58 -4.43 5.24 -6.50
N ARG A 59 -3.56 6.06 -7.08
CA ARG A 59 -2.20 6.23 -6.57
C ARG A 59 -2.28 7.04 -5.28
N GLN A 60 -1.74 6.50 -4.20
CA GLN A 60 -1.66 7.18 -2.91
C GLN A 60 -0.24 7.01 -2.39
N ARG A 61 0.43 8.13 -2.10
CA ARG A 61 1.74 8.09 -1.45
C ARG A 61 1.56 7.81 0.04
N HIS A 62 2.16 6.72 0.52
CA HIS A 62 2.28 6.44 1.95
C HIS A 62 3.57 7.08 2.48
N PRO A 63 3.58 7.73 3.66
CA PRO A 63 4.78 8.35 4.24
C PRO A 63 5.86 7.34 4.72
N GLY A 64 5.75 6.06 4.33
CA GLY A 64 6.59 4.96 4.82
C GLY A 64 6.03 4.29 6.08
N THR A 65 6.68 3.22 6.52
CA THR A 65 6.25 2.41 7.67
C THR A 65 6.29 3.21 8.97
N HIS A 66 5.35 2.92 9.88
CA HIS A 66 5.39 3.43 11.25
C HIS A 66 6.74 3.12 11.89
N ARG A 67 7.40 4.13 12.46
CA ARG A 67 8.57 3.97 13.31
C ARG A 67 8.11 4.00 14.75
N TYR A 68 8.37 2.92 15.48
CA TYR A 68 8.09 2.85 16.90
C TYR A 68 9.32 3.34 17.67
N ALA A 69 9.10 4.22 18.63
CA ALA A 69 10.11 4.63 19.59
C ALA A 69 9.66 4.19 20.99
N LEU A 70 10.56 3.54 21.71
CA LEU A 70 10.33 3.05 23.07
C LEU A 70 11.25 3.84 24.01
N PRO A 71 10.74 4.41 25.10
CA PRO A 71 11.57 5.17 26.02
C PRO A 71 12.52 4.21 26.75
N VAL A 72 13.83 4.51 26.70
CA VAL A 72 14.87 3.73 27.36
C VAL A 72 15.18 4.34 28.73
N GLY A 73 15.20 3.51 29.78
CA GLY A 73 15.47 3.93 31.15
C GLY A 73 15.44 2.75 32.13
N ARG A 74 16.26 2.82 33.17
CA ARG A 74 16.40 1.78 34.21
C ARG A 74 15.14 1.68 35.06
N THR A 75 14.48 2.80 35.33
CA THR A 75 13.26 2.86 36.15
C THR A 75 12.02 3.27 35.34
N ARG A 76 10.82 2.96 35.86
CA ARG A 76 9.54 3.44 35.27
C ARG A 76 9.51 4.96 35.20
N ALA A 77 9.97 5.64 36.26
CA ALA A 77 10.00 7.09 36.33
C ALA A 77 10.88 7.71 35.23
N GLU A 78 12.05 7.12 34.95
CA GLU A 78 12.92 7.57 33.85
C GLU A 78 12.24 7.43 32.49
N ARG A 79 11.57 6.29 32.22
CA ARG A 79 10.87 6.06 30.95
C ARG A 79 9.68 7.01 30.75
N SER A 80 8.92 7.30 31.81
CA SER A 80 7.73 8.16 31.74
C SER A 80 8.03 9.64 31.47
N ARG A 81 9.28 10.09 31.66
CA ARG A 81 9.70 11.48 31.37
C ARG A 81 10.08 11.70 29.89
N ALA A 82 10.21 10.64 29.10
CA ALA A 82 10.52 10.76 27.68
C ALA A 82 9.33 11.36 26.91
N VAL A 83 9.55 12.48 26.24
CA VAL A 83 8.53 13.17 25.44
C VAL A 83 8.72 12.80 23.96
N PHE A 84 7.75 12.11 23.38
CA PHE A 84 7.67 11.89 21.93
C PHE A 84 6.92 13.06 21.31
N GLY A 85 7.64 14.12 20.96
CA GLY A 85 7.05 15.31 20.36
C GLY A 85 6.55 15.04 18.93
N MET A 86 5.27 14.75 18.78
CA MET A 86 4.55 14.96 17.52
C MET A 86 3.30 15.79 17.77
N PRO A 87 3.09 16.89 17.04
CA PRO A 87 1.84 17.64 17.11
C PRO A 87 0.67 16.76 16.66
N ALA A 88 -0.45 16.81 17.39
CA ALA A 88 -1.67 16.16 16.98
C ALA A 88 -2.27 16.88 15.75
N LEU A 89 -2.49 16.16 14.66
CA LEU A 89 -3.13 16.67 13.45
C LEU A 89 -4.61 16.22 13.38
N PRO A 90 -5.53 17.04 12.82
CA PRO A 90 -6.91 16.63 12.54
C PRO A 90 -6.97 15.40 11.64
N TYR A 91 -8.02 14.59 11.78
CA TYR A 91 -8.25 13.44 10.90
C TYR A 91 -8.84 13.88 9.55
N PRO A 92 -8.42 13.30 8.41
CA PRO A 92 -7.39 12.27 8.26
C PRO A 92 -5.98 12.83 8.50
N LYS A 93 -5.19 12.11 9.30
CA LYS A 93 -3.80 12.49 9.65
C LYS A 93 -2.91 12.65 8.41
N TRP A 94 -3.27 11.99 7.31
CA TRP A 94 -2.62 12.11 6.02
C TRP A 94 -3.64 12.07 4.87
N ALA A 95 -3.61 13.08 4.02
CA ALA A 95 -4.21 13.07 2.69
C ALA A 95 -3.09 13.35 1.67
N ASP A 96 -3.10 12.71 0.51
CA ASP A 96 -2.15 13.00 -0.57
C ASP A 96 -2.49 14.38 -1.16
N ALA A 97 -1.87 15.42 -0.63
CA ALA A 97 -2.21 16.82 -0.92
C ALA A 97 -1.46 17.43 -2.12
N ARG A 98 -0.69 16.65 -2.90
CA ARG A 98 0.02 17.20 -4.06
C ARG A 98 -0.82 17.06 -5.34
N PRO A 99 -0.99 18.13 -6.13
CA PRO A 99 -1.64 18.04 -7.44
C PRO A 99 -0.82 17.14 -8.38
N ARG A 100 -1.53 16.46 -9.29
CA ARG A 100 -0.94 15.64 -10.36
C ARG A 100 -0.17 16.57 -11.31
N THR A 101 1.15 16.69 -11.12
CA THR A 101 2.06 17.11 -12.19
C THR A 101 2.39 15.96 -13.12
#